data_AF-A0A1E9VP68-F1
#
_entry.id   AF-A0A1E9VP68-F1
#
_cell.length_a   1.000
_cell.length_b   1.000
_cell.length_c   1.000
_cell.angle_alpha   90.00
_cell.angle_beta   90.00
_cell.angle_gamma   90.00
#
_symmetry.space_group_name_H-M   'P 1'
#
loop_
_entity.id
_entity.type
_entity.pdbx_description
1 polymer ?
#
loop_
_entity_poly.entity_id
_entity_poly.type
_entity_poly.pdbx_seq_one_letter_code
_entity_poly.pdbx_strand_id
1 'polypeptide(L)'
;MALKAKISKTNTFERIARLSQMGLIEQQLSQDVSEALAYLMNTRLKNGLLALKHNQELAPNHINTENLSTLERDLLKDALQVVRQFKHHVSSQFNLHYA
;
A
#
# COMPACT_ATOMS: atom_id res chain seq x y z
N MET A 1 -1.33 1.76 -14.04
CA MET A 1 -2.55 1.06 -14.49
C MET A 1 -3.73 1.99 -14.75
N ALA A 2 -4.25 2.74 -13.75
CA ALA A 2 -5.46 3.56 -13.94
C ALA A 2 -5.38 4.59 -15.08
N LEU A 3 -4.22 5.21 -15.31
CA LEU A 3 -4.00 6.12 -16.45
C LEU A 3 -4.13 5.39 -17.79
N LYS A 4 -3.48 4.22 -17.95
CA LYS A 4 -3.61 3.35 -19.12
C LYS A 4 -5.06 2.93 -19.35
N ALA A 5 -5.82 2.69 -18.28
CA ALA A 5 -7.24 2.35 -18.30
C ALA A 5 -8.18 3.57 -18.44
N LYS A 6 -7.65 4.80 -18.59
CA LYS A 6 -8.40 6.06 -18.69
C LYS A 6 -9.40 6.29 -17.54
N ILE A 7 -9.08 5.82 -16.34
CA ILE A 7 -9.90 6.03 -15.15
C ILE A 7 -9.70 7.47 -14.65
N SER A 8 -10.79 8.25 -14.62
CA SER A 8 -10.79 9.65 -14.17
C SER A 8 -10.82 9.82 -12.64
N LYS A 9 -11.13 8.75 -11.90
CA LYS A 9 -11.13 8.77 -10.43
C LYS A 9 -9.73 9.11 -9.90
N THR A 10 -9.69 9.97 -8.88
CA THR A 10 -8.43 10.41 -8.26
C THR A 10 -8.16 9.68 -6.94
N ASN A 11 -9.21 9.25 -6.23
CA ASN A 11 -9.07 8.44 -5.03
C ASN A 11 -8.47 7.05 -5.37
N THR A 12 -7.44 6.64 -4.64
CA THR A 12 -6.72 5.39 -4.90
C THR A 12 -7.59 4.14 -4.71
N PHE A 13 -8.44 4.10 -3.69
CA PHE A 13 -9.36 2.97 -3.46
C PHE A 13 -10.38 2.85 -4.58
N GLU A 14 -10.96 3.97 -5.03
CA GLU A 14 -11.86 3.97 -6.18
C GLU A 14 -11.16 3.49 -7.46
N ARG A 15 -9.89 3.88 -7.68
CA ARG A 15 -9.10 3.42 -8.83
C ARG A 15 -8.84 1.92 -8.78
N ILE A 16 -8.50 1.39 -7.61
CA ILE A 16 -8.29 -0.06 -7.41
C ILE A 16 -9.59 -0.83 -7.70
N ALA A 17 -10.70 -0.41 -7.11
CA ALA A 17 -12.01 -1.03 -7.34
C ALA A 17 -12.42 -1.00 -8.82
N ARG A 18 -12.21 0.14 -9.51
CA ARG A 18 -12.50 0.26 -10.95
C ARG A 18 -11.62 -0.64 -11.80
N LEU A 19 -10.34 -0.75 -11.48
CA LEU A 19 -9.43 -1.66 -12.19
C LEU A 19 -9.87 -3.13 -12.02
N SER A 20 -10.35 -3.51 -10.85
CA SER A 20 -10.90 -4.85 -10.60
C SER A 20 -12.20 -5.11 -11.36
N GLN A 21 -13.14 -4.16 -11.35
CA GLN A 21 -14.39 -4.26 -12.14
C GLN A 21 -14.14 -4.41 -13.65
N MET A 22 -13.04 -3.85 -14.16
CA MET A 22 -12.61 -3.97 -15.55
C MET A 22 -11.83 -5.26 -15.84
N GLY A 23 -11.63 -6.14 -14.84
CA GLY A 23 -10.84 -7.37 -14.97
C GLY A 23 -9.33 -7.14 -15.12
N LEU A 24 -8.83 -5.93 -14.88
CA LEU A 24 -7.41 -5.58 -15.02
C LEU A 24 -6.59 -5.94 -13.77
N ILE A 25 -7.25 -6.22 -12.65
CA ILE A 25 -6.69 -6.73 -11.41
C ILE A 25 -7.66 -7.77 -10.88
N GLU A 26 -7.16 -8.91 -10.44
CA GLU A 26 -7.97 -9.92 -9.77
C GLU A 26 -8.68 -9.34 -8.54
N GLN A 27 -9.91 -9.80 -8.28
CA GLN A 27 -10.71 -9.32 -7.16
C GLN A 27 -10.00 -9.47 -5.81
N GLN A 28 -9.36 -10.62 -5.57
CA GLN A 28 -8.63 -10.85 -4.33
C GLN A 28 -7.47 -9.87 -4.17
N LEU A 29 -6.60 -9.75 -5.17
CA LEU A 29 -5.48 -8.80 -5.15
C LEU A 29 -5.96 -7.35 -4.97
N SER A 30 -7.12 -6.99 -5.53
CA SER A 30 -7.72 -5.67 -5.34
C SER A 30 -8.14 -5.41 -3.89
N GLN A 31 -8.72 -6.41 -3.22
CA GLN A 31 -9.10 -6.33 -1.80
C GLN A 31 -7.85 -6.24 -0.93
N ASP A 32 -6.91 -7.16 -1.09
CA ASP A 32 -5.67 -7.22 -0.33
C ASP A 32 -4.89 -5.90 -0.42
N VAL A 33 -4.74 -5.34 -1.63
CA VAL A 33 -4.00 -4.09 -1.84
C VAL A 33 -4.71 -2.91 -1.18
N SER A 34 -6.04 -2.91 -1.18
CA SER A 34 -6.82 -1.87 -0.50
C SER A 34 -6.63 -1.94 1.02
N GLU A 35 -6.66 -3.14 1.59
CA GLU A 35 -6.43 -3.35 3.02
C GLU A 35 -5.00 -3.01 3.43
N ALA A 36 -4.01 -3.47 2.66
CA ALA A 36 -2.61 -3.13 2.88
C ALA A 36 -2.37 -1.61 2.81
N LEU A 37 -2.99 -0.93 1.84
CA LEU A 37 -2.92 0.54 1.73
C LEU A 37 -3.51 1.22 2.97
N ALA A 38 -4.70 0.80 3.41
CA ALA A 38 -5.34 1.37 4.60
C ALA A 38 -4.48 1.16 5.86
N TYR A 39 -3.94 -0.05 6.04
CA TYR A 39 -3.04 -0.36 7.15
C TYR A 39 -1.76 0.50 7.12
N LEU A 40 -1.10 0.61 5.97
CA LEU A 40 0.13 1.41 5.82
C LEU A 40 -0.13 2.91 6.04
N MET A 41 -1.27 3.43 5.57
CA MET A 41 -1.68 4.81 5.83
C MET A 41 -1.91 5.07 7.33
N ASN A 42 -2.62 4.18 8.01
CA ASN A 42 -2.83 4.27 9.46
C ASN A 42 -1.51 4.20 10.23
N THR A 43 -0.63 3.29 9.84
CA THR A 43 0.69 3.12 10.46
C THR A 43 1.55 4.36 10.27
N ARG A 44 1.56 4.94 9.07
CA ARG A 44 2.27 6.21 8.79
C ARG A 44 1.71 7.36 9.62
N LEU A 45 0.38 7.47 9.73
CA LEU A 45 -0.27 8.51 10.53
C LEU A 45 0.09 8.39 12.01
N LYS A 46 -0.01 7.18 12.59
CA LYS A 46 0.37 6.92 13.99
C LYS A 46 1.81 7.31 14.28
N ASN A 47 2.75 6.90 13.41
CA ASN A 47 4.17 7.26 13.57
C ASN A 47 4.39 8.77 13.52
N GLY A 48 3.73 9.48 12.59
CA GLY A 48 3.81 10.93 12.51
C GLY A 48 3.26 11.63 13.76
N LEU A 49 2.11 11.17 14.28
CA LEU A 49 1.53 11.71 15.51
C LEU A 49 2.42 11.48 16.74
N LEU A 50 3.07 10.32 16.84
CA LEU A 50 4.03 10.04 17.91
C LEU A 50 5.26 10.95 17.83
N ALA A 51 5.83 11.12 16.64
CA ALA A 51 6.97 12.01 16.44
C ALA A 51 6.62 13.47 16.83
N LEU A 52 5.44 13.95 16.40
CA LEU A 52 4.94 15.27 16.79
C LEU A 52 4.78 15.40 18.32
N LYS A 53 4.19 14.39 18.97
CA LYS A 53 4.01 14.37 20.43
C LYS A 53 5.33 14.45 21.19
N HIS A 54 6.40 13.87 20.63
CA HIS A 54 7.72 13.80 21.26
C HIS A 54 8.72 14.86 20.73
N ASN A 55 8.27 15.83 19.91
CA ASN A 55 9.14 16.81 19.23
C ASN A 55 10.30 16.15 18.47
N GLN A 56 10.07 14.98 17.90
CA GLN A 56 11.04 14.26 17.07
C GLN A 56 10.90 14.68 15.60
N GLU A 57 11.98 14.53 14.85
CA GLU A 57 11.97 14.76 13.41
C GLU A 57 11.01 13.79 12.71
N LEU A 58 10.16 14.34 11.84
CA LEU A 58 9.26 13.55 11.00
C LEU A 58 10.06 12.85 9.90
N ALA A 59 10.46 11.60 10.14
CA ALA A 59 11.07 10.77 9.12
C ALA A 59 9.99 10.16 8.19
N PRO A 60 9.85 10.62 6.93
CA PRO A 60 8.81 10.13 6.05
C PRO A 60 9.02 8.64 5.71
N ASN A 61 7.95 7.85 5.82
CA ASN A 61 7.95 6.40 5.54
C ASN A 61 8.92 5.56 6.39
N HIS A 62 9.46 6.10 7.48
CA HIS A 62 10.26 5.35 8.43
C HIS A 62 9.36 4.77 9.53
N ILE A 63 9.49 3.47 9.79
CA ILE A 63 8.81 2.77 10.88
C ILE A 63 9.88 2.08 11.70
N ASN A 64 9.99 2.42 12.98
CA ASN A 64 10.85 1.67 13.90
C ASN A 64 10.14 0.38 14.31
N THR A 65 10.62 -0.75 13.81
CA THR A 65 10.03 -2.09 14.04
C THR A 65 10.16 -2.58 15.49
N GLU A 66 11.12 -2.03 16.24
CA GLU A 66 11.32 -2.36 17.67
C GLU A 66 10.17 -1.83 18.53
N ASN A 67 9.51 -0.76 18.08
CA ASN A 67 8.38 -0.15 18.79
C ASN A 67 7.03 -0.80 18.45
N LEU A 68 7.02 -1.78 17.54
CA LEU A 68 5.81 -2.49 17.15
C LEU A 68 5.56 -3.69 18.10
N SER A 69 4.30 -3.99 18.36
CA SER A 69 3.93 -5.29 18.92
C SER A 69 4.21 -6.42 17.91
N THR A 70 4.23 -7.67 18.37
CA THR A 70 4.37 -8.83 17.48
C THR A 70 3.27 -8.86 16.42
N LEU A 71 2.02 -8.59 16.82
CA LEU A 71 0.89 -8.50 15.91
C LEU A 71 1.09 -7.40 14.85
N GLU A 72 1.56 -6.22 15.25
CA GLU A 72 1.82 -5.14 14.30
C GLU A 72 2.97 -5.47 13.34
N ARG A 73 4.00 -6.18 13.80
CA ARG A 73 5.07 -6.67 12.90
C ARG A 73 4.54 -7.68 11.89
N ASP A 74 3.69 -8.60 12.31
CA ASP A 74 3.09 -9.60 11.41
C ASP A 74 2.20 -8.92 10.37
N LEU A 75 1.31 -8.00 10.80
CA LEU A 75 0.49 -7.22 9.88
C LEU A 75 1.31 -6.37 8.91
N LEU A 76 2.42 -5.77 9.36
CA LEU A 76 3.32 -5.03 8.48
C LEU A 76 3.97 -5.95 7.45
N LYS A 77 4.41 -7.14 7.86
CA LYS A 77 5.02 -8.13 6.98
C LYS A 77 4.03 -8.60 5.92
N ASP A 78 2.80 -8.87 6.30
CA ASP A 78 1.72 -9.29 5.39
C ASP A 78 1.36 -8.18 4.41
N ALA A 79 1.18 -6.94 4.88
CA ALA A 79 0.93 -5.79 4.02
C ALA A 79 2.06 -5.57 3.00
N LEU A 80 3.33 -5.72 3.42
CA LEU A 80 4.48 -5.62 2.51
C LEU A 80 4.55 -6.78 1.51
N GLN A 81 4.07 -7.97 1.87
CA GLN A 81 3.95 -9.09 0.94
C GLN A 81 2.89 -8.81 -0.14
N VAL A 82 1.76 -8.24 0.23
CA VAL A 82 0.74 -7.79 -0.75
C VAL A 82 1.30 -6.73 -1.69
N VAL A 83 2.06 -5.76 -1.16
CA VAL A 83 2.72 -4.74 -1.99
C VAL A 83 3.70 -5.38 -3.00
N ARG A 84 4.45 -6.42 -2.60
CA ARG A 84 5.32 -7.16 -3.52
C ARG A 84 4.53 -7.83 -4.64
N GLN A 85 3.43 -8.49 -4.33
CA GLN A 85 2.56 -9.13 -5.34
C GLN A 85 1.97 -8.10 -6.31
N PHE A 86 1.47 -6.98 -5.78
CA PHE A 86 0.95 -5.89 -6.60
C PHE A 86 2.02 -5.28 -7.52
N LYS A 87 3.23 -5.06 -7.00
CA LYS A 87 4.36 -4.61 -7.82
C LYS A 87 4.68 -5.58 -8.95
N HIS A 88 4.67 -6.89 -8.67
CA HIS A 88 4.87 -7.91 -9.70
C HIS A 88 3.79 -7.83 -10.79
N HIS A 89 2.51 -7.71 -10.42
CA HIS A 89 1.41 -7.51 -11.37
C HIS A 89 1.62 -6.27 -12.24
N VAL A 90 1.97 -5.14 -11.63
CA VAL A 90 2.28 -3.90 -12.38
C VAL A 90 3.44 -4.11 -13.32
N SER A 91 4.54 -4.71 -12.87
CA SER A 91 5.71 -4.96 -13.72
C SER A 91 5.38 -5.82 -14.93
N SER A 92 4.59 -6.89 -14.75
CA SER A 92 4.09 -7.72 -15.85
C SER A 92 3.24 -6.92 -16.84
N GLN A 93 2.34 -6.06 -16.37
CA GLN A 93 1.45 -5.26 -17.22
C GLN A 93 2.13 -4.15 -18.04
N PHE A 94 3.34 -3.75 -17.64
CA PHE A 94 4.11 -2.67 -18.26
C PHE A 94 5.49 -3.11 -18.77
N ASN A 95 5.79 -4.42 -18.75
CA ASN A 95 7.10 -4.98 -19.10
C ASN A 95 8.26 -4.26 -18.40
N LEU A 96 8.10 -3.97 -17.10
CA LEU A 96 9.15 -3.33 -16.31
C LEU A 96 10.14 -4.41 -15.87
N HIS A 97 11.40 -4.31 -16.31
CA HIS A 97 12.48 -5.10 -15.75
C HIS A 97 12.87 -4.49 -14.40
N TYR A 98 12.74 -5.27 -13.33
CA TYR A 98 13.27 -4.90 -12.01
C TYR A 98 14.54 -5.72 -11.78
N ALA A 99 15.68 -5.03 -11.60
CA ALA A 99 16.95 -5.60 -11.16
C ALA A 99 16.99 -5.70 -9.63
#